data_AF-A0A7X1TZC7-F1
#
_entry.id   AF-A0A7X1TZC7-F1
#
_cell.length_a   1.000
_cell.length_b   1.000
_cell.length_c   1.000
_cell.angle_alpha   90.00
_cell.angle_beta   90.00
_cell.angle_gamma   90.00
#
_symmetry.space_group_name_H-M   'P 1'
#
loop_
_entity.id
_entity.type
_entity.pdbx_description
1 polymer ?
#
loop_
_entity_poly.entity_id
_entity_poly.type
_entity_poly.pdbx_seq_one_letter_code
_entity_poly.pdbx_strand_id
1 'polypeptide(L)'
;MAFFRMRLLAATAVTAALLAACSGEDRPQVDIIGGDGGSASVSVSGIEPAIVPVGPGYKPVSNVDVYFQMGLDLRDIRAVMAPAAQRQPVDWAAARAIYEDGKNQVQASGSLRSLASIANDAVQAMFPGGASVYGRADFINALVRDGLNGAGRGQGASDIARRQIVDKGIQMLMYGKALQELDAARTRVSQGNLDNNTGAPHAVDEAFASIAGAPDSSGDFPNGLLATAQGREEDFAFEGRIRNALEEAFNEALAASQSGDLGAFDRAHTGIKGRLNAIFYLGALRYPTVLQTAGTAAERELHLAEGWTFWQTIRATVAAASPGAAETVEAIYNRGPEEAFPASETAAVYAALNEPAVLQALAIPDELIARTPPTP
;
A
#
# COMPACT_ATOMS: atom_id res chain seq x y z
N MET A 1 -11.67 64.02 18.39
CA MET A 1 -12.01 65.26 17.65
C MET A 1 -11.11 65.36 16.42
N ALA A 2 -11.59 65.97 15.32
CA ALA A 2 -10.87 66.33 14.08
C ALA A 2 -10.02 65.22 13.40
N PHE A 3 -10.46 64.54 12.33
CA PHE A 3 -10.57 65.00 10.94
C PHE A 3 -9.31 65.65 10.33
N PHE A 4 -8.74 64.99 9.30
CA PHE A 4 -8.36 65.70 8.07
C PHE A 4 -8.57 64.88 6.78
N ARG A 5 -8.63 65.59 5.65
CA ARG A 5 -9.16 65.23 4.32
C ARG A 5 -8.22 65.77 3.23
N MET A 6 -8.13 65.30 1.98
CA MET A 6 -8.76 64.22 1.19
C MET A 6 -8.09 64.25 -0.22
N ARG A 7 -8.47 63.33 -1.12
CA ARG A 7 -8.27 63.31 -2.60
C ARG A 7 -7.10 62.40 -3.05
N LEU A 8 -7.23 61.42 -3.96
CA LEU A 8 -8.09 61.12 -5.13
C LEU A 8 -7.57 61.66 -6.48
N LEU A 9 -7.09 60.73 -7.33
CA LEU A 9 -7.03 60.70 -8.81
C LEU A 9 -6.33 59.36 -9.17
N ALA A 10 -6.83 58.36 -9.92
CA ALA A 10 -7.83 58.22 -11.00
C ALA A 10 -7.28 58.37 -12.45
N ALA A 11 -7.76 57.50 -13.36
CA ALA A 11 -7.50 57.37 -14.81
C ALA A 11 -6.17 56.69 -15.25
N THR A 12 -6.02 55.91 -16.34
CA THR A 12 -6.79 54.88 -17.11
C THR A 12 -6.18 54.76 -18.53
N ALA A 13 -5.84 53.54 -18.99
CA ALA A 13 -5.79 53.04 -20.40
C ALA A 13 -5.18 51.61 -20.35
N VAL A 14 -5.70 50.50 -20.90
CA VAL A 14 -6.59 50.18 -22.03
C VAL A 14 -5.96 50.33 -23.42
N THR A 15 -5.46 49.21 -24.00
CA THR A 15 -5.94 48.66 -25.30
C THR A 15 -5.44 47.24 -25.59
N ALA A 16 -6.36 46.44 -26.14
CA ALA A 16 -6.29 45.42 -27.21
C ALA A 16 -5.09 44.44 -27.28
N ALA A 17 -5.26 43.11 -27.25
CA ALA A 17 -6.15 42.18 -27.99
C ALA A 17 -5.77 41.95 -29.47
N LEU A 18 -5.42 40.70 -29.79
CA LEU A 18 -5.36 40.17 -31.15
C LEU A 18 -5.76 38.68 -31.13
N LEU A 19 -6.83 38.35 -31.85
CA LEU A 19 -7.31 37.01 -32.10
C LEU A 19 -6.67 36.43 -33.37
N ALA A 20 -6.43 35.12 -33.39
CA ALA A 20 -6.42 34.31 -34.59
C ALA A 20 -7.13 32.98 -34.27
N ALA A 21 -7.95 32.48 -35.19
CA ALA A 21 -8.85 31.34 -35.00
C ALA A 21 -8.88 30.42 -36.24
N CYS A 22 -9.65 29.32 -36.15
CA CYS A 22 -9.82 28.23 -37.15
C CYS A 22 -8.60 27.28 -37.22
N SER A 23 -8.68 25.95 -37.43
CA SER A 23 -9.74 24.92 -37.42
C SER A 23 -9.03 23.56 -37.19
N GLY A 24 -9.62 22.44 -36.75
CA GLY A 24 -11.00 22.13 -36.34
C GLY A 24 -11.54 20.92 -37.12
N GLU A 25 -11.74 19.78 -36.45
CA GLU A 25 -11.94 18.43 -37.03
C GLU A 25 -13.05 17.63 -36.30
N ASP A 26 -13.68 16.68 -37.01
CA ASP A 26 -14.96 16.05 -36.63
C ASP A 26 -14.94 15.08 -35.45
N ARG A 27 -16.07 15.03 -34.73
CA ARG A 27 -16.42 13.97 -33.76
C ARG A 27 -17.41 12.98 -34.38
N PRO A 28 -17.16 11.67 -34.35
CA PRO A 28 -18.23 10.68 -34.27
C PRO A 28 -18.91 10.79 -32.89
N GLN A 29 -20.24 10.78 -32.86
CA GLN A 29 -20.98 10.61 -31.59
C GLN A 29 -20.83 9.18 -31.08
N VAL A 30 -20.63 9.03 -29.77
CA VAL A 30 -21.02 7.84 -29.01
C VAL A 30 -21.75 8.33 -27.76
N ASP A 31 -22.87 7.72 -27.44
CA ASP A 31 -23.81 8.22 -26.42
C ASP A 31 -23.23 8.25 -25.01
N ILE A 32 -23.54 9.32 -24.28
CA ILE A 32 -23.29 9.41 -22.85
C ILE A 32 -24.42 8.68 -22.12
N ILE A 33 -24.09 7.57 -21.45
CA ILE A 33 -24.85 7.04 -20.32
C ILE A 33 -23.92 7.14 -19.11
N GLY A 34 -24.36 7.87 -18.08
CA GLY A 34 -23.47 8.44 -17.08
C GLY A 34 -22.99 7.50 -15.98
N GLY A 35 -21.82 7.83 -15.42
CA GLY A 35 -21.21 7.23 -14.24
C GLY A 35 -19.85 7.86 -13.98
N ASP A 36 -19.76 8.79 -13.02
CA ASP A 36 -18.50 9.44 -12.66
C ASP A 36 -17.49 8.45 -12.05
N GLY A 37 -16.19 8.66 -12.32
CA GLY A 37 -15.10 8.14 -11.47
C GLY A 37 -14.40 6.85 -11.91
N GLY A 38 -14.69 6.28 -13.08
CA GLY A 38 -13.97 5.11 -13.59
C GLY A 38 -12.56 5.45 -14.12
N SER A 39 -11.51 5.09 -13.37
CA SER A 39 -10.13 5.09 -13.88
C SER A 39 -9.96 4.00 -14.94
N ALA A 40 -10.16 4.33 -16.21
CA ALA A 40 -9.98 3.40 -17.32
C ALA A 40 -8.48 3.24 -17.68
N SER A 41 -7.82 2.25 -17.07
CA SER A 41 -6.47 1.77 -17.44
C SER A 41 -6.49 1.03 -18.78
N VAL A 42 -6.76 1.72 -19.90
CA VAL A 42 -6.75 1.09 -21.23
C VAL A 42 -5.29 0.90 -21.70
N SER A 43 -4.59 -0.12 -21.20
CA SER A 43 -3.18 -0.40 -21.54
C SER A 43 -2.94 -0.55 -23.05
N VAL A 44 -1.86 0.04 -23.57
CA VAL A 44 -1.47 -0.10 -24.97
C VAL A 44 -0.86 -1.48 -25.20
N SER A 45 -1.46 -2.24 -26.10
CA SER A 45 -0.84 -3.41 -26.71
C SER A 45 0.29 -2.97 -27.66
N GLY A 46 1.50 -2.77 -27.15
CA GLY A 46 2.65 -2.44 -27.98
C GLY A 46 3.96 -2.11 -27.25
N ILE A 47 5.01 -2.85 -27.65
CA ILE A 47 6.46 -2.58 -27.52
C ILE A 47 7.21 -3.26 -26.36
N GLU A 48 6.60 -3.57 -25.21
CA GLU A 48 7.19 -4.51 -24.23
C GLU A 48 6.44 -5.86 -24.21
N PRO A 49 7.11 -6.98 -23.90
CA PRO A 49 6.42 -8.25 -23.66
C PRO A 49 5.55 -8.11 -22.41
N ALA A 50 4.29 -8.55 -22.50
CA ALA A 50 3.36 -8.52 -21.38
C ALA A 50 3.94 -9.25 -20.16
N ILE A 51 3.67 -8.72 -18.96
CA ILE A 51 4.16 -9.29 -17.70
C ILE A 51 3.24 -10.45 -17.33
N VAL A 52 3.60 -11.64 -17.84
CA VAL A 52 2.86 -12.88 -17.59
C VAL A 52 3.53 -13.67 -16.47
N PRO A 53 2.86 -13.89 -15.31
CA PRO A 53 3.32 -14.83 -14.29
C PRO A 53 3.60 -16.23 -14.87
N VAL A 54 4.81 -16.74 -14.60
CA VAL A 54 5.24 -18.06 -15.06
C VAL A 54 5.16 -19.04 -13.88
N GLY A 55 4.28 -20.04 -13.97
CA GLY A 55 4.18 -21.08 -12.93
C GLY A 55 2.78 -21.69 -12.77
N PRO A 56 2.55 -22.42 -11.66
CA PRO A 56 1.25 -22.96 -11.29
C PRO A 56 0.37 -21.99 -10.47
N GLY A 57 0.92 -20.86 -10.00
CA GLY A 57 0.21 -19.85 -9.21
C GLY A 57 -0.84 -19.05 -9.99
N TYR A 58 -1.27 -17.91 -9.44
CA TYR A 58 -2.28 -17.05 -10.05
C TYR A 58 -1.95 -16.63 -11.48
N LYS A 59 -2.95 -16.63 -12.36
CA LYS A 59 -2.82 -16.28 -13.78
C LYS A 59 -3.84 -15.21 -14.17
N PRO A 60 -3.39 -13.97 -14.43
CA PRO A 60 -4.25 -12.92 -14.93
C PRO A 60 -4.95 -13.31 -16.24
N VAL A 61 -6.18 -12.83 -16.41
CA VAL A 61 -6.99 -13.01 -17.63
C VAL A 61 -7.08 -11.73 -18.47
N SER A 62 -6.45 -10.65 -18.01
CA SER A 62 -6.39 -9.34 -18.62
C SER A 62 -4.98 -8.73 -18.53
N ASN A 63 -4.71 -7.67 -19.29
CA ASN A 63 -3.45 -6.94 -19.17
C ASN A 63 -3.50 -5.98 -17.96
N VAL A 64 -2.66 -6.26 -16.97
CA VAL A 64 -2.47 -5.43 -15.77
C VAL A 64 -0.98 -5.09 -15.54
N ASP A 65 -0.19 -5.01 -16.61
CA ASP A 65 1.27 -4.83 -16.56
C ASP A 65 1.68 -3.60 -15.70
N VAL A 66 0.92 -2.51 -15.83
CA VAL A 66 1.13 -1.26 -15.09
C VAL A 66 0.94 -1.40 -13.56
N TYR A 67 0.29 -2.46 -13.10
CA TYR A 67 0.17 -2.79 -11.68
C TYR A 67 1.33 -3.64 -11.18
N PHE A 68 1.78 -4.63 -11.97
CA PHE A 68 3.01 -5.37 -11.67
C PHE A 68 4.23 -4.42 -11.60
N GLN A 69 4.25 -3.38 -12.44
CA GLN A 69 5.27 -2.34 -12.44
C GLN A 69 5.34 -1.51 -11.12
N MET A 70 4.32 -1.54 -10.25
CA MET A 70 4.41 -0.95 -8.90
C MET A 70 5.55 -1.57 -8.07
N GLY A 71 5.74 -2.89 -8.18
CA GLY A 71 6.86 -3.59 -7.55
C GLY A 71 8.23 -3.19 -8.13
N LEU A 72 8.29 -2.74 -9.39
CA LEU A 72 9.54 -2.27 -10.00
C LEU A 72 9.93 -0.86 -9.52
N ASP A 73 8.96 0.02 -9.25
CA ASP A 73 9.24 1.29 -8.57
C ASP A 73 9.75 1.04 -7.14
N LEU A 74 9.14 0.09 -6.41
CA LEU A 74 9.63 -0.31 -5.08
C LEU A 74 11.03 -0.94 -5.13
N ARG A 75 11.33 -1.81 -6.12
CA ARG A 75 12.68 -2.34 -6.37
C ARG A 75 13.71 -1.22 -6.52
N ASP A 76 13.39 -0.21 -7.31
CA ASP A 76 14.32 0.87 -7.62
C ASP A 76 14.52 1.82 -6.44
N ILE A 77 13.46 2.12 -5.68
CA ILE A 77 13.54 2.85 -4.41
C ILE A 77 14.39 2.07 -3.40
N ARG A 78 14.20 0.75 -3.27
CA ARG A 78 15.04 -0.13 -2.44
C ARG A 78 16.51 -0.11 -2.87
N ALA A 79 16.79 -0.08 -4.16
CA ALA A 79 18.15 -0.02 -4.70
C ALA A 79 18.84 1.31 -4.34
N VAL A 80 18.14 2.45 -4.46
CA VAL A 80 18.66 3.77 -4.06
C VAL A 80 18.91 3.83 -2.55
N MET A 81 18.05 3.22 -1.73
CA MET A 81 18.20 3.16 -0.26
C MET A 81 19.14 2.05 0.24
N ALA A 82 19.70 1.21 -0.64
CA ALA A 82 20.59 0.12 -0.26
C ALA A 82 21.82 0.54 0.59
N PRO A 83 22.50 1.69 0.31
CA PRO A 83 23.65 2.15 1.08
C PRO A 83 23.40 2.34 2.59
N ALA A 84 22.15 2.60 3.00
CA ALA A 84 21.77 2.73 4.42
C ALA A 84 22.16 1.51 5.27
N ALA A 85 22.05 0.29 4.70
CA ALA A 85 22.42 -0.94 5.40
C ALA A 85 23.92 -1.02 5.74
N GLN A 86 24.75 -0.25 5.03
CA GLN A 86 26.20 -0.16 5.21
C GLN A 86 26.61 1.14 5.93
N ARG A 87 25.63 1.90 6.47
CA ARG A 87 25.80 3.24 7.07
C ARG A 87 26.45 4.25 6.11
N GLN A 88 26.21 4.09 4.81
CA GLN A 88 26.64 5.03 3.76
C GLN A 88 25.50 6.00 3.43
N PRO A 89 25.79 7.23 2.98
CA PRO A 89 24.77 8.20 2.61
C PRO A 89 23.83 7.69 1.52
N VAL A 90 22.53 7.91 1.69
CA VAL A 90 21.49 7.60 0.68
C VAL A 90 21.14 8.85 -0.14
N ASP A 91 20.95 8.68 -1.45
CA ASP A 91 20.35 9.70 -2.30
C ASP A 91 18.81 9.72 -2.12
N TRP A 92 18.39 10.38 -1.04
CA TRP A 92 16.97 10.56 -0.72
C TRP A 92 16.19 11.35 -1.79
N ALA A 93 16.87 12.19 -2.57
CA ALA A 93 16.24 12.93 -3.66
C ALA A 93 15.89 12.00 -4.83
N ALA A 94 16.79 11.10 -5.22
CA ALA A 94 16.52 10.08 -6.23
C ALA A 94 15.43 9.08 -5.78
N ALA A 95 15.44 8.66 -4.51
CA ALA A 95 14.38 7.80 -3.97
C ALA A 95 13.01 8.50 -3.99
N ARG A 96 12.97 9.79 -3.68
CA ARG A 96 11.74 10.60 -3.73
C ARG A 96 11.25 10.81 -5.16
N ALA A 97 12.14 11.07 -6.13
CA ALA A 97 11.76 11.22 -7.53
C ALA A 97 11.04 9.97 -8.06
N ILE A 98 11.55 8.76 -7.79
CA ILE A 98 10.87 7.51 -8.20
C ILE A 98 9.48 7.39 -7.55
N TYR A 99 9.32 7.83 -6.28
CA TYR A 99 8.03 7.76 -5.59
C TYR A 99 7.01 8.78 -6.10
N GLU A 100 7.43 10.02 -6.36
CA GLU A 100 6.54 11.15 -6.68
C GLU A 100 6.30 11.33 -8.19
N ASP A 101 7.31 11.05 -9.03
CA ASP A 101 7.25 11.18 -10.49
C ASP A 101 7.01 9.83 -11.20
N GLY A 102 7.30 8.71 -10.51
CA GLY A 102 7.26 7.36 -11.07
C GLY A 102 8.52 7.02 -11.88
N LYS A 103 8.67 5.73 -12.24
CA LYS A 103 9.77 5.31 -13.13
C LYS A 103 9.43 4.15 -14.06
N ASN A 104 8.71 3.15 -13.58
CA ASN A 104 8.46 1.90 -14.31
C ASN A 104 7.01 1.78 -14.80
N GLN A 105 6.04 2.41 -14.11
CA GLN A 105 4.61 2.30 -14.45
C GLN A 105 4.23 3.17 -15.65
N VAL A 106 4.46 2.67 -16.86
CA VAL A 106 4.14 3.38 -18.11
C VAL A 106 2.66 3.16 -18.47
N GLN A 107 1.89 4.24 -18.47
CA GLN A 107 0.50 4.22 -18.93
C GLN A 107 0.43 4.22 -20.45
N ALA A 108 -0.71 3.82 -21.01
CA ALA A 108 -1.01 3.82 -22.44
C ALA A 108 -0.78 5.17 -23.17
N SER A 109 -0.92 6.28 -22.45
CA SER A 109 -0.61 7.63 -22.93
C SER A 109 0.88 7.92 -23.09
N GLY A 110 1.76 6.98 -22.70
CA GLY A 110 3.21 7.18 -22.55
C GLY A 110 3.61 7.93 -21.28
N SER A 111 2.65 8.36 -20.44
CA SER A 111 2.93 9.04 -19.18
C SER A 111 3.19 8.05 -18.04
N LEU A 112 4.12 8.38 -17.14
CA LEU A 112 4.35 7.59 -15.94
C LEU A 112 3.23 7.77 -14.92
N ARG A 113 2.85 6.70 -14.23
CA ARG A 113 2.03 6.73 -13.00
C ARG A 113 2.97 6.63 -11.80
N SER A 114 2.93 7.60 -10.89
CA SER A 114 3.77 7.55 -9.70
C SER A 114 3.10 6.79 -8.56
N LEU A 115 3.89 6.19 -7.66
CA LEU A 115 3.35 5.55 -6.45
C LEU A 115 2.56 6.58 -5.60
N ALA A 116 3.03 7.82 -5.51
CA ALA A 116 2.32 8.88 -4.80
C ALA A 116 0.91 9.19 -5.35
N SER A 117 0.68 9.00 -6.65
CA SER A 117 -0.64 9.18 -7.28
C SER A 117 -1.64 8.07 -6.94
N ILE A 118 -1.16 6.90 -6.52
CA ILE A 118 -2.00 5.73 -6.20
C ILE A 118 -2.65 5.88 -4.81
N ALA A 119 -2.02 6.62 -3.89
CA ALA A 119 -2.51 6.87 -2.53
C ALA A 119 -3.66 7.89 -2.44
N ASN A 120 -4.64 7.76 -3.35
CA ASN A 120 -5.82 8.60 -3.49
C ASN A 120 -6.91 8.24 -2.45
N ASP A 121 -7.98 9.05 -2.40
CA ASP A 121 -9.06 8.93 -1.42
C ASP A 121 -9.72 7.54 -1.36
N ALA A 122 -9.86 6.84 -2.51
CA ALA A 122 -10.42 5.49 -2.53
C ALA A 122 -9.49 4.46 -1.86
N VAL A 123 -8.17 4.64 -1.99
CA VAL A 123 -7.17 3.83 -1.28
C VAL A 123 -7.09 4.22 0.21
N GLN A 124 -7.18 5.51 0.56
CA GLN A 124 -7.25 5.95 1.96
C GLN A 124 -8.52 5.40 2.67
N ALA A 125 -9.64 5.28 1.95
CA ALA A 125 -10.91 4.77 2.47
C ALA A 125 -10.86 3.29 2.91
N MET A 126 -9.86 2.52 2.46
CA MET A 126 -9.67 1.11 2.88
C MET A 126 -9.22 0.96 4.34
N PHE A 127 -8.86 2.06 5.01
CA PHE A 127 -8.44 2.11 6.41
C PHE A 127 -9.55 2.77 7.26
N PRO A 128 -10.30 2.00 8.08
CA PRO A 128 -11.46 2.52 8.80
C PRO A 128 -11.13 3.72 9.71
N GLY A 129 -11.69 4.89 9.39
CA GLY A 129 -11.42 6.12 10.14
C GLY A 129 -9.97 6.62 10.05
N GLY A 130 -9.18 6.16 9.06
CA GLY A 130 -7.74 6.39 8.96
C GLY A 130 -7.31 7.83 9.18
N ALA A 131 -7.99 8.81 8.57
CA ALA A 131 -7.66 10.22 8.73
C ALA A 131 -7.67 10.71 10.20
N SER A 132 -8.54 10.15 11.04
CA SER A 132 -8.57 10.43 12.48
C SER A 132 -7.50 9.66 13.26
N VAL A 133 -7.20 8.41 12.86
CA VAL A 133 -6.23 7.54 13.54
C VAL A 133 -4.79 8.00 13.31
N TYR A 134 -4.48 8.42 12.08
CA TYR A 134 -3.15 8.89 11.67
C TYR A 134 -3.02 10.42 11.72
N GLY A 135 -4.09 11.15 12.07
CA GLY A 135 -4.08 12.61 12.27
C GLY A 135 -3.99 13.47 11.00
N ARG A 136 -4.17 12.88 9.81
CA ARG A 136 -4.08 13.55 8.49
C ARG A 136 -4.81 12.77 7.42
N ALA A 137 -5.36 13.45 6.41
CA ALA A 137 -6.15 12.81 5.35
C ALA A 137 -5.30 11.96 4.39
N ASP A 138 -4.10 12.42 4.01
CA ASP A 138 -3.22 11.79 3.02
C ASP A 138 -2.24 10.77 3.65
N PHE A 139 -2.68 10.06 4.68
CA PHE A 139 -1.78 9.46 5.68
C PHE A 139 -0.75 8.46 5.13
N ILE A 140 -1.12 7.69 4.09
CA ILE A 140 -0.19 6.80 3.36
C ILE A 140 0.93 7.61 2.70
N ASN A 141 0.56 8.61 1.89
CA ASN A 141 1.49 9.47 1.14
C ASN A 141 2.44 10.20 2.09
N ALA A 142 1.87 10.81 3.13
CA ALA A 142 2.64 11.56 4.10
C ALA A 142 3.55 10.65 4.96
N LEU A 143 3.26 9.35 5.13
CA LEU A 143 4.15 8.43 5.87
C LEU A 143 5.41 8.12 5.06
N VAL A 144 5.24 7.83 3.78
CA VAL A 144 6.37 7.59 2.86
C VAL A 144 7.18 8.88 2.69
N ARG A 145 6.51 10.04 2.53
CA ARG A 145 7.16 11.36 2.46
C ARG A 145 7.91 11.75 3.73
N ASP A 146 7.41 11.42 4.91
CA ASP A 146 8.11 11.64 6.19
C ASP A 146 9.46 10.90 6.18
N GLY A 147 9.46 9.61 5.81
CA GLY A 147 10.68 8.83 5.63
C GLY A 147 11.63 9.41 4.57
N LEU A 148 11.12 9.70 3.36
CA LEU A 148 11.88 10.25 2.24
C LEU A 148 12.51 11.61 2.54
N ASN A 149 11.80 12.49 3.24
CA ASN A 149 12.25 13.86 3.52
C ASN A 149 13.00 14.01 4.86
N GLY A 150 12.97 13.01 5.74
CA GLY A 150 13.50 13.15 7.10
C GLY A 150 12.62 14.05 7.97
N ALA A 151 11.30 13.98 7.76
CA ALA A 151 10.27 14.71 8.49
C ALA A 151 9.41 13.71 9.30
N GLY A 152 8.52 14.21 10.17
CA GLY A 152 7.69 13.36 11.02
C GLY A 152 8.53 12.34 11.81
N ARG A 153 8.20 11.06 11.71
CA ARG A 153 8.99 9.98 12.34
C ARG A 153 10.38 9.76 11.71
N GLY A 154 10.61 10.26 10.49
CA GLY A 154 11.94 10.30 9.87
C GLY A 154 12.85 11.41 10.40
N GLN A 155 12.33 12.35 11.21
CA GLN A 155 13.12 13.46 11.73
C GLN A 155 14.10 13.00 12.82
N GLY A 156 15.41 13.18 12.56
CA GLY A 156 16.48 12.75 13.46
C GLY A 156 16.75 11.25 13.45
N ALA A 157 15.94 10.46 12.74
CA ALA A 157 16.15 9.03 12.57
C ALA A 157 17.29 8.73 11.59
N SER A 158 18.02 7.64 11.81
CA SER A 158 19.09 7.18 10.92
C SER A 158 18.56 6.77 9.54
N ASP A 159 19.42 6.80 8.52
CA ASP A 159 19.05 6.40 7.15
C ASP A 159 18.52 4.95 7.08
N ILE A 160 18.99 4.06 7.96
CA ILE A 160 18.50 2.67 8.01
C ILE A 160 17.09 2.56 8.64
N ALA A 161 16.77 3.40 9.63
CA ALA A 161 15.41 3.51 10.17
C ALA A 161 14.46 4.16 9.15
N ARG A 162 14.88 5.28 8.52
CA ARG A 162 14.11 5.97 7.47
C ARG A 162 13.80 5.06 6.28
N ARG A 163 14.75 4.21 5.87
CA ARG A 163 14.55 3.19 4.83
C ARG A 163 13.36 2.27 5.13
N GLN A 164 13.17 1.87 6.38
CA GLN A 164 12.06 0.98 6.76
C GLN A 164 10.71 1.68 6.69
N ILE A 165 10.64 2.95 7.12
CA ILE A 165 9.44 3.78 6.99
C ILE A 165 9.02 3.88 5.52
N VAL A 166 9.97 4.09 4.60
CA VAL A 166 9.70 4.15 3.16
C VAL A 166 9.30 2.79 2.58
N ASP A 167 10.09 1.73 2.80
CA ASP A 167 9.85 0.39 2.23
C ASP A 167 8.50 -0.20 2.68
N LYS A 168 8.21 -0.16 3.99
CA LYS A 168 6.94 -0.71 4.52
C LYS A 168 5.77 0.24 4.30
N GLY A 169 6.00 1.56 4.21
CA GLY A 169 4.98 2.54 3.84
C GLY A 169 4.49 2.38 2.40
N ILE A 170 5.38 2.03 1.45
CA ILE A 170 4.97 1.66 0.09
C ILE A 170 4.19 0.33 0.09
N GLN A 171 4.52 -0.60 0.98
CA GLN A 171 3.75 -1.85 1.13
C GLN A 171 2.35 -1.61 1.75
N MET A 172 2.20 -0.63 2.64
CA MET A 172 0.89 -0.14 3.11
C MET A 172 0.05 0.41 1.94
N LEU A 173 0.67 1.15 1.01
CA LEU A 173 0.03 1.60 -0.23
C LEU A 173 -0.41 0.41 -1.11
N MET A 174 0.47 -0.56 -1.34
CA MET A 174 0.16 -1.77 -2.14
C MET A 174 -1.01 -2.55 -1.53
N TYR A 175 -1.02 -2.74 -0.20
CA TYR A 175 -2.12 -3.34 0.54
C TYR A 175 -3.44 -2.58 0.34
N GLY A 176 -3.43 -1.25 0.52
CA GLY A 176 -4.62 -0.42 0.37
C GLY A 176 -5.15 -0.44 -1.07
N LYS A 177 -4.25 -0.45 -2.06
CA LYS A 177 -4.63 -0.53 -3.47
C LYS A 177 -5.28 -1.86 -3.82
N ALA A 178 -4.76 -2.97 -3.29
CA ALA A 178 -5.33 -4.30 -3.49
C ALA A 178 -6.76 -4.42 -2.96
N LEU A 179 -7.02 -3.90 -1.75
CA LEU A 179 -8.38 -3.91 -1.18
C LEU A 179 -9.33 -3.00 -1.97
N GLN A 180 -8.87 -1.83 -2.41
CA GLN A 180 -9.66 -0.92 -3.23
C GLN A 180 -10.08 -1.58 -4.57
N GLU A 181 -9.22 -2.39 -5.18
CA GLU A 181 -9.59 -3.12 -6.40
C GLU A 181 -10.47 -4.35 -6.12
N LEU A 182 -10.34 -5.02 -4.97
CA LEU A 182 -11.26 -6.10 -4.58
C LEU A 182 -12.68 -5.58 -4.29
N ASP A 183 -12.83 -4.40 -3.67
CA ASP A 183 -14.13 -3.74 -3.50
C ASP A 183 -14.71 -3.26 -4.86
N ALA A 184 -13.85 -2.82 -5.79
CA ALA A 184 -14.27 -2.50 -7.16
C ALA A 184 -14.73 -3.76 -7.91
N ALA A 185 -13.98 -4.86 -7.84
CA ALA A 185 -14.34 -6.15 -8.41
C ALA A 185 -15.68 -6.65 -7.83
N ARG A 186 -15.85 -6.63 -6.51
CA ARG A 186 -17.12 -6.96 -5.83
C ARG A 186 -18.30 -6.16 -6.38
N THR A 187 -18.11 -4.86 -6.56
CA THR A 187 -19.11 -3.96 -7.12
C THR A 187 -19.45 -4.37 -8.56
N ARG A 188 -18.45 -4.62 -9.41
CA ARG A 188 -18.61 -5.08 -10.79
C ARG A 188 -19.33 -6.45 -10.87
N VAL A 189 -19.05 -7.39 -9.96
CA VAL A 189 -19.78 -8.68 -9.84
C VAL A 189 -21.26 -8.43 -9.57
N SER A 190 -21.59 -7.61 -8.57
CA SER A 190 -22.99 -7.29 -8.22
C SER A 190 -23.76 -6.57 -9.33
N GLN A 191 -23.06 -5.92 -10.25
CA GLN A 191 -23.62 -5.26 -11.44
C GLN A 191 -23.70 -6.19 -12.67
N GLY A 192 -23.17 -7.41 -12.61
CA GLY A 192 -23.06 -8.31 -13.77
C GLY A 192 -22.05 -7.86 -14.81
N ASN A 193 -21.10 -6.96 -14.47
CA ASN A 193 -20.01 -6.58 -15.34
C ASN A 193 -18.87 -7.59 -15.22
N LEU A 194 -18.97 -8.69 -15.98
CA LEU A 194 -18.07 -9.86 -15.87
C LEU A 194 -17.06 -9.97 -17.03
N ASP A 195 -16.91 -8.93 -17.86
CA ASP A 195 -15.92 -8.94 -18.94
C ASP A 195 -14.49 -9.10 -18.40
N ASN A 196 -13.68 -9.96 -19.01
CA ASN A 196 -12.34 -10.24 -18.50
C ASN A 196 -11.43 -9.01 -18.51
N ASN A 197 -11.54 -8.11 -19.51
CA ASN A 197 -10.60 -7.01 -19.72
C ASN A 197 -11.01 -5.70 -19.05
N THR A 198 -12.28 -5.56 -18.65
CA THR A 198 -12.85 -4.30 -18.13
C THR A 198 -13.79 -4.49 -16.94
N GLY A 199 -14.25 -5.72 -16.69
CA GLY A 199 -15.22 -6.08 -15.66
C GLY A 199 -14.58 -6.46 -14.32
N ALA A 200 -15.28 -7.29 -13.57
CA ALA A 200 -14.83 -7.79 -12.28
C ALA A 200 -13.52 -8.61 -12.34
N PRO A 201 -13.31 -9.52 -13.31
CA PRO A 201 -12.04 -10.26 -13.41
C PRO A 201 -10.82 -9.34 -13.57
N HIS A 202 -10.94 -8.26 -14.35
CA HIS A 202 -9.87 -7.27 -14.50
C HIS A 202 -9.47 -6.64 -13.17
N ALA A 203 -10.43 -6.27 -12.32
CA ALA A 203 -10.12 -5.72 -11.00
C ALA A 203 -9.52 -6.76 -10.03
N VAL A 204 -9.83 -8.05 -10.17
CA VAL A 204 -9.11 -9.11 -9.43
C VAL A 204 -7.65 -9.21 -9.89
N ASP A 205 -7.41 -9.11 -11.19
CA ASP A 205 -6.06 -9.06 -11.75
C ASP A 205 -5.28 -7.82 -11.28
N GLU A 206 -5.91 -6.63 -11.31
CA GLU A 206 -5.33 -5.36 -10.83
C GLU A 206 -4.97 -5.47 -9.33
N ALA A 207 -5.85 -6.07 -8.52
CA ALA A 207 -5.60 -6.34 -7.11
C ALA A 207 -4.42 -7.30 -6.89
N PHE A 208 -4.38 -8.45 -7.57
CA PHE A 208 -3.27 -9.40 -7.46
C PHE A 208 -1.93 -8.77 -7.89
N ALA A 209 -1.92 -8.11 -9.05
CA ALA A 209 -0.71 -7.51 -9.60
C ALA A 209 -0.14 -6.41 -8.68
N SER A 210 -1.01 -5.66 -7.99
CA SER A 210 -0.59 -4.64 -7.01
C SER A 210 0.13 -5.19 -5.78
N ILE A 211 -0.11 -6.46 -5.40
CA ILE A 211 0.55 -7.11 -4.26
C ILE A 211 1.70 -8.04 -4.68
N ALA A 212 1.64 -8.62 -5.87
CA ALA A 212 2.67 -9.51 -6.38
C ALA A 212 3.89 -8.71 -6.89
N GLY A 213 3.64 -7.61 -7.62
CA GLY A 213 4.69 -6.95 -8.39
C GLY A 213 5.20 -7.82 -9.54
N ALA A 214 6.08 -7.28 -10.38
CA ALA A 214 6.59 -8.04 -11.53
C ALA A 214 7.41 -9.27 -11.08
N PRO A 215 7.20 -10.45 -11.70
CA PRO A 215 7.97 -11.64 -11.43
C PRO A 215 9.41 -11.49 -11.95
N ASP A 216 10.33 -12.24 -11.36
CA ASP A 216 11.69 -12.39 -11.86
C ASP A 216 11.80 -13.51 -12.93
N SER A 217 13.02 -13.78 -13.40
CA SER A 217 13.27 -14.83 -14.40
C SER A 217 12.97 -16.27 -13.93
N SER A 218 12.77 -16.46 -12.63
CA SER A 218 12.41 -17.74 -12.00
C SER A 218 10.89 -17.90 -11.83
N GLY A 219 10.13 -16.81 -12.03
CA GLY A 219 8.69 -16.74 -11.74
C GLY A 219 8.36 -16.32 -10.30
N ASP A 220 9.36 -15.93 -9.50
CA ASP A 220 9.14 -15.47 -8.12
C ASP A 220 8.85 -13.96 -8.05
N PHE A 221 8.24 -13.53 -6.95
CA PHE A 221 7.72 -12.16 -6.77
C PHE A 221 8.51 -11.32 -5.72
N PRO A 222 9.83 -11.06 -5.93
CA PRO A 222 10.72 -10.54 -4.89
C PRO A 222 10.42 -9.10 -4.45
N ASN A 223 9.66 -8.33 -5.24
CA ASN A 223 9.39 -6.92 -4.99
C ASN A 223 7.93 -6.61 -4.61
N GLY A 224 7.16 -7.65 -4.27
CA GLY A 224 5.79 -7.54 -3.79
C GLY A 224 5.62 -7.73 -2.28
N LEU A 225 4.36 -7.68 -1.85
CA LEU A 225 3.90 -8.20 -0.57
C LEU A 225 4.01 -9.73 -0.49
N LEU A 226 3.99 -10.46 -1.60
CA LEU A 226 4.15 -11.93 -1.59
C LEU A 226 5.52 -12.37 -1.02
N ALA A 227 6.62 -11.69 -1.37
CA ALA A 227 7.92 -11.93 -0.73
C ALA A 227 7.92 -11.58 0.77
N THR A 228 7.17 -10.56 1.16
CA THR A 228 7.02 -10.18 2.57
C THR A 228 6.16 -11.18 3.34
N ALA A 229 5.16 -11.77 2.69
CA ALA A 229 4.38 -12.88 3.23
C ALA A 229 5.28 -14.09 3.53
N GLN A 230 6.14 -14.51 2.58
CA GLN A 230 7.11 -15.58 2.81
C GLN A 230 8.02 -15.32 4.00
N GLY A 231 8.57 -14.11 4.14
CA GLY A 231 9.37 -13.76 5.31
C GLY A 231 8.60 -13.89 6.63
N ARG A 232 7.29 -13.59 6.65
CA ARG A 232 6.42 -13.81 7.82
C ARG A 232 6.04 -15.28 8.03
N GLU A 233 5.99 -16.09 6.98
CA GLU A 233 5.84 -17.54 7.10
C GLU A 233 7.08 -18.16 7.74
N GLU A 234 8.27 -17.80 7.27
CA GLU A 234 9.56 -18.25 7.81
C GLU A 234 9.75 -17.84 9.28
N ASP A 235 9.42 -16.59 9.63
CA ASP A 235 9.51 -16.09 11.01
C ASP A 235 8.62 -16.86 12.01
N PHE A 236 7.54 -17.52 11.56
CA PHE A 236 6.53 -18.14 12.43
C PHE A 236 6.27 -19.64 12.14
N ALA A 237 7.03 -20.27 11.25
CA ALA A 237 6.80 -21.65 10.77
C ALA A 237 5.38 -21.88 10.22
N PHE A 238 4.95 -20.96 9.34
CA PHE A 238 3.66 -20.96 8.64
C PHE A 238 3.80 -21.15 7.12
N GLU A 239 4.79 -21.94 6.68
CA GLU A 239 5.17 -22.13 5.28
C GLU A 239 3.96 -22.43 4.37
N GLY A 240 3.76 -21.61 3.33
CA GLY A 240 2.68 -21.70 2.36
C GLY A 240 1.29 -21.24 2.83
N ARG A 241 1.09 -20.94 4.12
CA ARG A 241 -0.24 -20.60 4.67
C ARG A 241 -0.71 -19.18 4.33
N ILE A 242 0.19 -18.32 3.87
CA ILE A 242 -0.05 -16.93 3.47
C ILE A 242 0.19 -16.76 1.96
N ARG A 243 1.40 -17.00 1.42
CA ARG A 243 1.72 -16.79 0.00
C ARG A 243 0.84 -17.68 -0.88
N ASN A 244 0.97 -19.00 -0.75
CA ASN A 244 0.30 -19.94 -1.66
C ASN A 244 -1.22 -19.85 -1.48
N ALA A 245 -1.68 -19.77 -0.24
CA ALA A 245 -3.09 -19.60 0.06
C ALA A 245 -3.68 -18.22 -0.33
N LEU A 246 -2.86 -17.18 -0.50
CA LEU A 246 -3.28 -15.94 -1.18
C LEU A 246 -3.47 -16.19 -2.68
N GLU A 247 -2.50 -16.82 -3.35
CA GLU A 247 -2.61 -17.16 -4.78
C GLU A 247 -3.85 -18.04 -5.05
N GLU A 248 -4.13 -19.02 -4.18
CA GLU A 248 -5.36 -19.84 -4.21
C GLU A 248 -6.62 -18.99 -4.03
N ALA A 249 -6.69 -18.14 -2.99
CA ALA A 249 -7.86 -17.29 -2.74
C ALA A 249 -8.08 -16.25 -3.87
N PHE A 250 -7.03 -15.76 -4.52
CA PHE A 250 -7.14 -14.93 -5.72
C PHE A 250 -7.69 -15.72 -6.91
N ASN A 251 -7.28 -16.98 -7.13
CA ASN A 251 -7.87 -17.85 -8.15
C ASN A 251 -9.36 -18.11 -7.89
N GLU A 252 -9.77 -18.28 -6.62
CA GLU A 252 -11.18 -18.39 -6.23
C GLU A 252 -11.96 -17.10 -6.50
N ALA A 253 -11.40 -15.94 -6.15
CA ALA A 253 -12.01 -14.63 -6.43
C ALA A 253 -12.17 -14.39 -7.93
N LEU A 254 -11.18 -14.77 -8.74
CA LEU A 254 -11.21 -14.68 -10.19
C LEU A 254 -12.32 -15.57 -10.77
N ALA A 255 -12.37 -16.85 -10.39
CA ALA A 255 -13.41 -17.79 -10.85
C ALA A 255 -14.83 -17.35 -10.43
N ALA A 256 -14.99 -16.81 -9.21
CA ALA A 256 -16.24 -16.22 -8.75
C ALA A 256 -16.62 -14.96 -9.56
N SER A 257 -15.64 -14.10 -9.86
CA SER A 257 -15.86 -12.88 -10.65
C SER A 257 -16.24 -13.14 -12.11
N GLN A 258 -15.77 -14.25 -12.70
CA GLN A 258 -16.13 -14.68 -14.06
C GLN A 258 -17.52 -15.35 -14.12
N SER A 259 -17.91 -16.06 -13.06
CA SER A 259 -19.21 -16.73 -12.97
C SER A 259 -20.35 -15.84 -12.45
N GLY A 260 -20.02 -14.67 -11.89
CA GLY A 260 -20.99 -13.77 -11.27
C GLY A 260 -21.44 -14.19 -9.88
N ASP A 261 -20.79 -15.18 -9.25
CA ASP A 261 -21.14 -15.65 -7.91
C ASP A 261 -20.59 -14.68 -6.84
N LEU A 262 -21.39 -13.66 -6.53
CA LEU A 262 -21.12 -12.70 -5.46
C LEU A 262 -20.90 -13.38 -4.10
N GLY A 263 -21.55 -14.52 -3.84
CA GLY A 263 -21.40 -15.25 -2.58
C GLY A 263 -20.05 -15.95 -2.47
N ALA A 264 -19.55 -16.55 -3.56
CA ALA A 264 -18.18 -17.05 -3.64
C ALA A 264 -17.16 -15.93 -3.61
N PHE A 265 -17.42 -14.82 -4.32
CA PHE A 265 -16.55 -13.65 -4.32
C PHE A 265 -16.37 -13.08 -2.91
N ASP A 266 -17.44 -12.90 -2.14
CA ASP A 266 -17.37 -12.38 -0.78
C ASP A 266 -16.56 -13.27 0.17
N ARG A 267 -16.61 -14.60 -0.01
CA ARG A 267 -15.76 -15.55 0.74
C ARG A 267 -14.30 -15.41 0.36
N ALA A 268 -13.98 -15.42 -0.93
CA ALA A 268 -12.61 -15.28 -1.43
C ALA A 268 -12.00 -13.92 -1.04
N HIS A 269 -12.75 -12.82 -1.20
CA HIS A 269 -12.35 -11.48 -0.77
C HIS A 269 -12.04 -11.44 0.74
N THR A 270 -12.89 -12.03 1.58
CA THR A 270 -12.62 -12.13 3.03
C THR A 270 -11.34 -12.92 3.32
N GLY A 271 -11.13 -14.04 2.63
CA GLY A 271 -9.92 -14.87 2.76
C GLY A 271 -8.63 -14.14 2.33
N ILE A 272 -8.69 -13.38 1.24
CA ILE A 272 -7.59 -12.52 0.77
C ILE A 272 -7.30 -11.42 1.80
N LYS A 273 -8.32 -10.67 2.24
CA LYS A 273 -8.16 -9.59 3.21
C LYS A 273 -7.57 -10.08 4.54
N GLY A 274 -8.04 -11.22 5.05
CA GLY A 274 -7.51 -11.84 6.26
C GLY A 274 -6.02 -12.20 6.16
N ARG A 275 -5.60 -12.77 5.02
CA ARG A 275 -4.20 -13.13 4.76
C ARG A 275 -3.31 -11.92 4.50
N LEU A 276 -3.81 -10.90 3.80
CA LEU A 276 -3.12 -9.62 3.66
C LEU A 276 -2.90 -8.96 5.03
N ASN A 277 -3.92 -8.93 5.89
CA ASN A 277 -3.79 -8.46 7.27
C ASN A 277 -2.78 -9.28 8.09
N ALA A 278 -2.73 -10.61 7.89
CA ALA A 278 -1.79 -11.48 8.57
C ALA A 278 -0.32 -11.11 8.34
N ILE A 279 0.05 -10.62 7.15
CA ILE A 279 1.42 -10.13 6.87
C ILE A 279 1.83 -9.04 7.86
N PHE A 280 0.96 -8.06 8.07
CA PHE A 280 1.22 -6.90 8.92
C PHE A 280 1.02 -7.21 10.41
N TYR A 281 0.06 -8.07 10.76
CA TYR A 281 -0.15 -8.62 12.10
C TYR A 281 1.07 -9.40 12.60
N LEU A 282 1.59 -10.34 11.80
CA LEU A 282 2.80 -11.10 12.13
C LEU A 282 4.03 -10.19 12.17
N GLY A 283 4.10 -9.18 11.29
CA GLY A 283 5.09 -8.11 11.39
C GLY A 283 5.04 -7.40 12.74
N ALA A 284 3.88 -6.93 13.18
CA ALA A 284 3.68 -6.25 14.45
C ALA A 284 3.94 -7.16 15.68
N LEU A 285 3.73 -8.47 15.57
CA LEU A 285 4.07 -9.44 16.61
C LEU A 285 5.56 -9.81 16.67
N ARG A 286 6.28 -9.74 15.55
CA ARG A 286 7.69 -10.12 15.44
C ARG A 286 8.62 -9.15 16.17
N TYR A 287 8.52 -7.86 15.86
CA TYR A 287 9.54 -6.90 16.29
C TYR A 287 9.64 -6.68 17.81
N PRO A 288 8.59 -6.78 18.64
CA PRO A 288 8.75 -6.77 20.10
C PRO A 288 9.73 -7.85 20.59
N THR A 289 9.67 -9.07 20.05
CA THR A 289 10.63 -10.15 20.37
C THR A 289 12.05 -9.81 19.94
N VAL A 290 12.22 -9.26 18.73
CA VAL A 290 13.53 -8.83 18.21
C VAL A 290 14.10 -7.66 19.01
N LEU A 291 13.27 -6.77 19.54
CA LEU A 291 13.69 -5.65 20.39
C LEU A 291 14.20 -6.11 21.76
N GLN A 292 13.73 -7.26 22.29
CA GLN A 292 14.29 -7.85 23.51
C GLN A 292 15.75 -8.29 23.32
N THR A 293 16.09 -8.83 22.14
CA THR A 293 17.39 -9.44 21.85
C THR A 293 18.38 -8.49 21.17
N ALA A 294 17.91 -7.35 20.63
CA ALA A 294 18.74 -6.32 20.01
C ALA A 294 19.79 -5.75 20.99
N GLY A 295 21.07 -5.94 20.64
CA GLY A 295 22.22 -5.64 21.49
C GLY A 295 22.62 -4.16 21.55
N THR A 296 22.16 -3.35 20.59
CA THR A 296 22.50 -1.92 20.49
C THR A 296 21.28 -1.04 20.22
N ALA A 297 21.37 0.23 20.63
CA ALA A 297 20.35 1.24 20.31
C ALA A 297 20.15 1.43 18.80
N ALA A 298 21.20 1.29 17.98
CA ALA A 298 21.10 1.40 16.53
C ALA A 298 20.31 0.23 15.89
N GLU A 299 20.44 -0.99 16.41
CA GLU A 299 19.60 -2.13 15.99
C GLU A 299 18.16 -1.93 16.44
N ARG A 300 17.94 -1.43 17.66
CA ARG A 300 16.60 -1.12 18.16
C ARG A 300 15.90 -0.04 17.35
N GLU A 301 16.61 1.02 16.95
CA GLU A 301 16.06 2.09 16.11
C GLU A 301 15.54 1.53 14.76
N LEU A 302 16.35 0.69 14.10
CA LEU A 302 15.96 -0.06 12.90
C LEU A 302 14.70 -0.89 13.13
N HIS A 303 14.66 -1.70 14.20
CA HIS A 303 13.57 -2.63 14.48
C HIS A 303 12.29 -1.93 14.98
N LEU A 304 12.41 -0.81 15.69
CA LEU A 304 11.30 0.09 16.03
C LEU A 304 10.69 0.70 14.78
N ALA A 305 11.51 1.19 13.84
CA ALA A 305 11.03 1.77 12.60
C ALA A 305 10.33 0.74 11.70
N GLU A 306 10.89 -0.46 11.56
CA GLU A 306 10.28 -1.52 10.75
C GLU A 306 8.98 -2.04 11.37
N GLY A 307 8.99 -2.40 12.65
CA GLY A 307 7.81 -2.90 13.35
C GLY A 307 6.68 -1.88 13.45
N TRP A 308 6.99 -0.60 13.74
CA TRP A 308 6.00 0.47 13.75
C TRP A 308 5.30 0.61 12.41
N THR A 309 6.05 0.50 11.30
CA THR A 309 5.48 0.71 9.97
C THR A 309 4.64 -0.50 9.52
N PHE A 310 4.99 -1.73 9.91
CA PHE A 310 4.07 -2.88 9.79
C PHE A 310 2.78 -2.63 10.56
N TRP A 311 2.89 -2.20 11.82
CA TRP A 311 1.75 -1.86 12.68
C TRP A 311 0.86 -0.76 12.08
N GLN A 312 1.42 0.31 11.50
CA GLN A 312 0.63 1.38 10.89
C GLN A 312 -0.31 0.89 9.78
N THR A 313 -0.06 -0.23 9.10
CA THR A 313 -1.00 -0.73 8.08
C THR A 313 -2.30 -1.23 8.67
N ILE A 314 -2.25 -1.92 9.82
CA ILE A 314 -3.42 -2.50 10.48
C ILE A 314 -4.02 -1.62 11.59
N ARG A 315 -3.26 -0.60 12.05
CA ARG A 315 -3.60 0.26 13.19
C ARG A 315 -5.03 0.82 13.13
N ALA A 316 -5.50 1.30 11.99
CA ALA A 316 -6.86 1.84 11.85
C ALA A 316 -7.94 0.78 12.15
N THR A 317 -7.80 -0.43 11.59
CA THR A 317 -8.72 -1.55 11.84
C THR A 317 -8.69 -1.99 13.30
N VAL A 318 -7.49 -2.07 13.90
CA VAL A 318 -7.34 -2.44 15.31
C VAL A 318 -7.91 -1.35 16.24
N ALA A 319 -7.65 -0.07 15.97
CA ALA A 319 -8.19 1.04 16.77
C ALA A 319 -9.72 1.13 16.71
N ALA A 320 -10.34 0.78 15.57
CA ALA A 320 -11.79 0.69 15.43
C ALA A 320 -12.41 -0.49 16.21
N ALA A 321 -11.65 -1.57 16.44
CA ALA A 321 -12.12 -2.78 17.12
C ALA A 321 -11.82 -2.79 18.63
N SER A 322 -10.62 -2.35 19.02
CA SER A 322 -10.16 -2.21 20.40
C SER A 322 -9.17 -1.05 20.50
N PRO A 323 -9.63 0.15 20.92
CA PRO A 323 -8.75 1.30 21.15
C PRO A 323 -7.62 1.00 22.14
N GLY A 324 -7.89 0.25 23.20
CA GLY A 324 -6.89 -0.11 24.21
C GLY A 324 -5.79 -1.04 23.67
N ALA A 325 -6.15 -1.99 22.78
CA ALA A 325 -5.15 -2.78 22.07
C ALA A 325 -4.28 -1.89 21.18
N ALA A 326 -4.88 -0.95 20.44
CA ALA A 326 -4.15 -0.05 19.57
C ALA A 326 -3.21 0.91 20.33
N GLU A 327 -3.65 1.44 21.48
CA GLU A 327 -2.81 2.23 22.39
C GLU A 327 -1.64 1.41 22.93
N THR A 328 -1.87 0.15 23.32
CA THR A 328 -0.83 -0.77 23.81
C THR A 328 0.26 -1.00 22.77
N VAL A 329 -0.12 -1.33 21.53
CA VAL A 329 0.86 -1.62 20.45
C VAL A 329 1.59 -0.35 19.99
N GLU A 330 0.88 0.77 19.84
CA GLU A 330 1.47 2.06 19.48
C GLU A 330 2.44 2.57 20.56
N ALA A 331 2.16 2.31 21.84
CA ALA A 331 3.05 2.66 22.95
C ALA A 331 4.41 1.95 22.85
N ILE A 332 4.44 0.63 22.60
CA ILE A 332 5.71 -0.13 22.47
C ILE A 332 6.56 0.40 21.31
N TYR A 333 5.92 0.75 20.20
CA TYR A 333 6.63 1.27 19.04
C TYR A 333 7.05 2.74 19.18
N ASN A 334 6.49 3.52 20.09
CA ASN A 334 6.90 4.91 20.32
C ASN A 334 7.97 5.08 21.41
N ARG A 335 8.51 3.96 21.92
CA ARG A 335 9.65 3.96 22.86
C ARG A 335 10.94 4.36 22.17
N GLY A 336 11.83 5.02 22.92
CA GLY A 336 13.17 5.36 22.44
C GLY A 336 14.06 4.12 22.32
N PRO A 337 15.07 4.11 21.42
CA PRO A 337 15.95 2.97 21.23
C PRO A 337 16.82 2.65 22.47
N GLU A 338 17.08 3.64 23.33
CA GLU A 338 17.80 3.47 24.60
C GLU A 338 16.95 2.83 25.71
N GLU A 339 15.63 2.71 25.53
CA GLU A 339 14.77 2.11 26.53
C GLU A 339 14.94 0.60 26.64
N ALA A 340 14.63 0.04 27.82
CA ALA A 340 14.60 -1.39 28.03
C ALA A 340 13.32 -2.00 27.45
N PHE A 341 13.45 -3.08 26.67
CA PHE A 341 12.35 -3.86 26.10
C PHE A 341 12.25 -5.21 26.84
N PRO A 342 11.63 -5.28 28.04
CA PRO A 342 11.43 -6.54 28.75
C PRO A 342 10.38 -7.42 28.06
N ALA A 343 10.43 -8.72 28.35
CA ALA A 343 9.48 -9.71 27.81
C ALA A 343 8.00 -9.38 28.11
N SER A 344 7.71 -8.57 29.15
CA SER A 344 6.37 -8.07 29.45
C SER A 344 5.79 -7.19 28.34
N GLU A 345 6.60 -6.40 27.62
CA GLU A 345 6.11 -5.58 26.50
C GLU A 345 5.68 -6.45 25.32
N THR A 346 6.45 -7.51 25.05
CA THR A 346 6.09 -8.49 24.03
C THR A 346 4.82 -9.24 24.44
N ALA A 347 4.71 -9.68 25.69
CA ALA A 347 3.48 -10.30 26.19
C ALA A 347 2.26 -9.35 26.07
N ALA A 348 2.44 -8.04 26.29
CA ALA A 348 1.38 -7.05 26.11
C ALA A 348 0.96 -6.89 24.63
N VAL A 349 1.91 -6.81 23.69
CA VAL A 349 1.60 -6.74 22.25
C VAL A 349 0.93 -8.02 21.75
N TYR A 350 1.40 -9.19 22.20
CA TYR A 350 0.75 -10.47 21.89
C TYR A 350 -0.68 -10.51 22.44
N ALA A 351 -0.91 -10.10 23.69
CA ALA A 351 -2.24 -10.05 24.28
C ALA A 351 -3.18 -9.11 23.50
N ALA A 352 -2.73 -7.88 23.21
CA ALA A 352 -3.48 -6.86 22.49
C ALA A 352 -3.88 -7.30 21.07
N LEU A 353 -2.94 -7.82 20.28
CA LEU A 353 -3.22 -8.25 18.90
C LEU A 353 -3.98 -9.58 18.82
N ASN A 354 -3.94 -10.42 19.86
CA ASN A 354 -4.75 -11.64 19.98
C ASN A 354 -6.10 -11.42 20.68
N GLU A 355 -6.52 -10.18 20.96
CA GLU A 355 -7.87 -9.91 21.45
C GLU A 355 -8.93 -10.42 20.44
N PRO A 356 -10.02 -11.10 20.88
CA PRO A 356 -11.00 -11.66 19.96
C PRO A 356 -11.61 -10.63 19.00
N ALA A 357 -11.86 -9.40 19.46
CA ALA A 357 -12.36 -8.31 18.63
C ALA A 357 -11.36 -7.87 17.56
N VAL A 358 -10.06 -7.87 17.88
CA VAL A 358 -8.98 -7.50 16.97
C VAL A 358 -8.79 -8.56 15.89
N LEU A 359 -8.71 -9.83 16.29
CA LEU A 359 -8.61 -10.97 15.38
C LEU A 359 -9.82 -11.03 14.42
N GLN A 360 -11.04 -10.80 14.94
CA GLN A 360 -12.26 -10.74 14.14
C GLN A 360 -12.25 -9.56 13.15
N ALA A 361 -11.87 -8.36 13.58
CA ALA A 361 -11.87 -7.17 12.71
C ALA A 361 -10.80 -7.22 11.61
N LEU A 362 -9.65 -7.85 11.91
CA LEU A 362 -8.61 -8.14 10.93
C LEU A 362 -8.92 -9.39 10.08
N ALA A 363 -9.94 -10.17 10.42
CA ALA A 363 -10.28 -11.45 9.81
C ALA A 363 -9.07 -12.42 9.73
N ILE A 364 -8.23 -12.44 10.78
CA ILE A 364 -7.06 -13.33 10.82
C ILE A 364 -7.53 -14.79 10.79
N PRO A 365 -7.09 -15.61 9.81
CA PRO A 365 -7.40 -17.04 9.78
C PRO A 365 -6.84 -17.76 11.03
N ASP A 366 -7.61 -18.70 11.60
CA ASP A 366 -7.25 -19.41 12.83
C ASP A 366 -5.85 -20.06 12.76
N GLU A 367 -5.48 -20.58 11.58
CA GLU A 367 -4.20 -21.22 11.29
C GLU A 367 -2.98 -20.26 11.22
N LEU A 368 -3.22 -18.95 11.32
CA LEU A 368 -2.22 -17.87 11.35
C LEU A 368 -2.19 -17.11 12.69
N ILE A 369 -2.99 -17.50 13.69
CA ILE A 369 -3.02 -16.86 15.01
C ILE A 369 -1.75 -17.24 15.81
N ALA A 370 -0.70 -16.42 15.69
CA ALA A 370 0.51 -16.53 16.50
C ALA A 370 0.26 -16.12 17.97
N ARG A 371 0.07 -17.13 18.84
CA ARG A 371 -0.20 -16.96 20.29
C ARG A 371 1.05 -16.80 21.16
N THR A 372 2.22 -17.14 20.62
CA THR A 372 3.52 -17.08 21.32
C THR A 372 4.57 -16.45 20.42
N PRO A 373 5.58 -15.76 21.00
CA PRO A 373 6.79 -15.36 20.27
C PRO A 373 7.40 -16.54 19.49
N PRO A 374 7.92 -16.29 18.27
CA PRO A 374 8.78 -17.26 17.62
C PRO A 374 10.07 -17.42 18.42
N THR A 375 10.69 -18.59 18.34
CA THR A 375 12.00 -18.84 18.96
C THR A 375 13.07 -18.05 18.20
N PRO A 376 13.99 -17.34 18.89
CA PRO A 376 15.08 -16.58 18.25
C PRO A 376 16.07 -17.42 17.43
#